data_AF-A0A963KQ23-F1
#
_entry.id   AF-A0A963KQ23-F1
#
_cell.length_a   1.000
_cell.length_b   1.000
_cell.length_c   1.000
_cell.angle_alpha   90.00
_cell.angle_beta   90.00
_cell.angle_gamma   90.00
#
_symmetry.space_group_name_H-M   'P 1'
#
loop_
_entity.id
_entity.type
_entity.pdbx_description
1 polymer ?
#
loop_
_entity_poly.entity_id
_entity_poly.type
_entity_poly.pdbx_seq_one_letter_code
_entity_poly.pdbx_strand_id
1 'polypeptide(L)'
;MAGTGPHHAVREDWLALACEDVIAPGQPILDAHHHLWDRPEGRYRATEFRGDVEAGHDVRASICVQCRTGYRPGGPTAMQPVGEVETILDWCRDQPLYPAGIVAFADLQLGTGVRPVLEALILAGDGHVRGIRNTTAYHPDPVVRSNPRPAPDGLLRSDAFREGCTLLNEHGLCLDIWAYRTQLAEVVELARALPDLTIIVDHCGGPLGVGPFRREDPENFRAWRDSLASVAELPNTRIKIGGFGLSVMGYSYADEATPPHSRDLAADCEPFVVITESDSGSILKAEFPPELDIVGAPMFAHGNDQSKTTT
;
A
#
# COMPACT_ATOMS: atom_id res chain seq x y z
N MET A 1 10.26 -21.81 17.75
CA MET A 1 10.32 -20.33 17.76
C MET A 1 9.08 -19.87 17.02
N ALA A 2 8.13 -19.21 17.70
CA ALA A 2 6.98 -18.62 17.00
C ALA A 2 7.54 -17.59 16.03
N GLY A 3 7.42 -17.85 14.73
CA GLY A 3 7.96 -16.95 13.71
C GLY A 3 7.34 -15.57 13.89
N THR A 4 8.18 -14.57 14.10
CA THR A 4 7.80 -13.17 14.02
C THR A 4 7.04 -12.97 12.70
N GLY A 5 5.89 -12.32 12.74
CA GLY A 5 5.14 -12.00 11.51
C GLY A 5 6.00 -11.19 10.53
N PRO A 6 5.59 -11.03 9.26
CA PRO A 6 6.36 -10.30 8.25
C PRO A 6 6.50 -8.79 8.52
N HIS A 7 5.93 -8.28 9.61
CA HIS A 7 5.98 -6.87 9.99
C HIS A 7 6.97 -6.67 11.13
N HIS A 8 7.89 -5.72 10.96
CA HIS A 8 8.82 -5.32 12.01
C HIS A 8 8.10 -4.43 13.03
N ALA A 9 8.49 -4.54 14.30
CA ALA A 9 8.13 -3.52 15.29
C ALA A 9 8.85 -2.21 14.95
N VAL A 10 8.17 -1.08 15.14
CA VAL A 10 8.79 0.24 14.97
C VAL A 10 9.85 0.42 16.08
N ARG A 11 11.06 0.81 15.68
CA ARG A 11 12.21 1.05 16.59
C ARG A 11 12.63 2.52 16.50
N GLU A 12 12.01 3.36 17.31
CA GLU A 12 12.25 4.82 17.30
C GLU A 12 13.73 5.18 17.56
N ASP A 13 14.39 4.44 18.45
CA ASP A 13 15.81 4.63 18.77
C ASP A 13 16.72 4.31 17.58
N TRP A 14 16.40 3.27 16.82
CA TRP A 14 17.10 2.93 15.58
C TRP A 14 16.82 3.96 14.50
N LEU A 15 15.56 4.39 14.35
CA LEU A 15 15.17 5.40 13.35
C LEU A 15 15.90 6.73 13.57
N ALA A 16 16.09 7.13 14.83
CA ALA A 16 16.80 8.36 15.20
C ALA A 16 18.32 8.32 14.95
N LEU A 17 18.91 7.18 14.55
CA LEU A 17 20.34 7.09 14.22
C LEU A 17 20.68 7.74 12.87
N ALA A 18 19.70 7.96 12.00
CA ALA A 18 19.86 8.65 10.73
C ALA A 18 18.95 9.88 10.67
N CYS A 19 19.53 11.00 10.26
CA CYS A 19 18.78 12.23 9.99
C CYS A 19 19.38 12.86 8.72
N GLU A 20 18.52 13.27 7.82
CA GLU A 20 18.90 13.86 6.53
C GLU A 20 18.16 15.17 6.33
N ASP A 21 18.74 16.05 5.51
CA ASP A 21 18.04 17.25 5.06
C ASP A 21 16.90 16.85 4.14
N VAL A 22 15.74 17.51 4.31
CA VAL A 22 14.57 17.29 3.47
C VAL A 22 14.90 17.60 2.01
N ILE A 23 14.70 16.61 1.15
CA ILE A 23 14.96 16.76 -0.27
C ILE A 23 13.72 17.31 -0.98
N ALA A 24 13.92 18.29 -1.85
CA ALA A 24 12.88 18.95 -2.63
C ALA A 24 11.65 19.36 -1.79
N PRO A 25 11.80 20.14 -0.70
CA PRO A 25 10.73 20.40 0.27
C PRO A 25 9.48 21.08 -0.31
N GLY A 26 9.61 21.79 -1.45
CA GLY A 26 8.49 22.43 -2.14
C GLY A 26 7.84 21.59 -3.24
N GLN A 27 8.28 20.35 -3.46
CA GLN A 27 7.65 19.43 -4.41
C GLN A 27 6.29 18.99 -3.85
N PRO A 28 5.18 19.30 -4.54
CA PRO A 28 3.86 18.81 -4.13
C PRO A 28 3.84 17.28 -4.15
N ILE A 29 3.33 16.67 -3.08
CA ILE A 29 3.23 15.21 -2.94
C ILE A 29 1.77 14.83 -2.63
N LEU A 30 1.27 13.84 -3.35
CA LEU A 30 0.09 13.06 -2.97
C LEU A 30 0.58 11.67 -2.54
N ASP A 31 0.43 11.36 -1.27
CA ASP A 31 0.73 10.03 -0.75
C ASP A 31 -0.42 9.07 -1.08
N ALA A 32 -0.23 8.25 -2.11
CA ALA A 32 -1.26 7.34 -2.60
C ALA A 32 -1.45 6.08 -1.73
N HIS A 33 -0.67 5.91 -0.65
CA HIS A 33 -0.74 4.69 0.15
C HIS A 33 -0.07 4.80 1.54
N HIS A 34 -0.88 5.06 2.57
CA HIS A 34 -0.50 4.79 3.96
C HIS A 34 -1.54 3.93 4.67
N HIS A 35 -1.18 3.46 5.86
CA HIS A 35 -2.04 2.69 6.75
C HIS A 35 -2.12 3.39 8.10
N LEU A 36 -3.33 3.59 8.61
CA LEU A 36 -3.55 3.99 10.00
C LEU A 36 -3.99 2.79 10.82
N TRP A 37 -3.37 2.55 11.97
CA TRP A 37 -3.63 1.37 12.79
C TRP A 37 -3.40 1.61 14.29
N ASP A 38 -4.07 0.78 15.08
CA ASP A 38 -3.92 0.73 16.53
C ASP A 38 -4.02 -0.72 17.00
N ARG A 39 -2.93 -1.24 17.56
CA ARG A 39 -2.79 -2.66 17.92
C ARG A 39 -2.04 -2.79 19.25
N PRO A 40 -2.09 -3.95 19.94
CA PRO A 40 -1.37 -4.13 21.19
C PRO A 40 0.16 -3.91 21.06
N GLU A 41 0.72 -4.18 19.89
CA GLU A 41 2.15 -4.07 19.62
C GLU A 41 2.63 -2.64 19.28
N GLY A 42 1.70 -1.70 19.08
CA GLY A 42 2.01 -0.31 18.74
C GLY A 42 0.84 0.40 18.08
N ARG A 43 1.06 1.65 17.68
CA ARG A 43 0.07 2.41 16.93
C ARG A 43 0.73 3.33 15.92
N TYR A 44 -0.03 3.65 14.88
CA TYR A 44 0.27 4.70 13.93
C TYR A 44 -1.07 5.28 13.48
N ARG A 45 -1.55 6.30 14.20
CA ARG A 45 -2.84 6.97 13.95
C ARG A 45 -2.58 8.32 13.27
N ALA A 46 -3.60 9.16 13.19
CA ALA A 46 -3.48 10.49 12.61
C ALA A 46 -2.42 11.39 13.27
N THR A 47 -2.09 11.17 14.55
CA THR A 47 -1.06 11.96 15.25
C THR A 47 0.33 11.59 14.78
N GLU A 48 0.65 10.30 14.73
CA GLU A 48 1.95 9.82 14.24
C GLU A 48 2.12 10.15 12.75
N PHE A 49 1.07 9.92 11.93
CA PHE A 49 1.08 10.30 10.52
C PHE A 49 1.32 11.81 10.31
N ARG A 50 0.67 12.68 11.10
CA ARG A 50 0.91 14.13 11.05
C ARG A 50 2.37 14.48 11.33
N GLY A 51 2.97 13.84 12.33
CA GLY A 51 4.38 14.04 12.67
C GLY A 51 5.30 13.78 11.48
N ASP A 52 5.02 12.72 10.72
CA ASP A 52 5.77 12.40 9.51
C ASP A 52 5.52 13.44 8.41
N VAL A 53 4.27 13.70 8.04
CA VAL A 53 3.98 14.61 6.90
C VAL A 53 4.33 16.08 7.15
N GLU A 54 4.45 16.50 8.41
CA GLU A 54 4.91 17.84 8.80
C GLU A 54 6.43 17.93 8.98
N ALA A 55 7.19 16.85 8.76
CA ALA A 55 8.65 16.83 8.92
C ALA A 55 9.41 17.68 7.87
N GLY A 56 8.71 18.19 6.85
CA GLY A 56 9.20 19.25 5.96
C GLY A 56 8.90 19.05 4.47
N HIS A 57 8.37 17.89 4.08
CA HIS A 57 7.87 17.65 2.71
C HIS A 57 6.49 18.30 2.49
N ASP A 58 6.22 18.80 1.29
CA ASP A 58 4.92 19.37 0.89
C ASP A 58 3.90 18.27 0.49
N VAL A 59 3.53 17.44 1.47
CA VAL A 59 2.42 16.50 1.32
C VAL A 59 1.12 17.31 1.34
N ARG A 60 0.24 17.09 0.35
CA ARG A 60 -0.99 17.87 0.18
C ARG A 60 -2.27 17.06 0.29
N ALA A 61 -2.17 15.76 0.11
CA ALA A 61 -3.28 14.83 0.23
C ALA A 61 -2.73 13.42 0.45
N SER A 62 -3.54 12.55 1.03
CA SER A 62 -3.17 11.16 1.20
C SER A 62 -4.33 10.19 1.02
N ILE A 63 -4.02 8.94 0.68
CA ILE A 63 -4.98 7.84 0.57
C ILE A 63 -4.69 6.83 1.67
N CYS A 64 -5.66 6.61 2.56
CA CYS A 64 -5.56 5.58 3.59
C CYS A 64 -6.08 4.26 3.03
N VAL A 65 -5.28 3.21 3.14
CA VAL A 65 -5.64 1.87 2.67
C VAL A 65 -5.94 0.98 3.88
N GLN A 66 -7.00 0.18 3.80
CA GLN A 66 -7.42 -0.74 4.85
C GLN A 66 -6.26 -1.61 5.34
N CYS A 67 -6.22 -1.82 6.66
CA CYS A 67 -5.26 -2.69 7.33
C CYS A 67 -5.89 -3.43 8.52
N ARG A 68 -7.22 -3.51 8.56
CA ARG A 68 -8.03 -4.21 9.56
C ARG A 68 -8.00 -3.58 10.95
N THR A 69 -7.84 -2.26 11.03
CA THR A 69 -7.97 -1.52 12.30
C THR A 69 -9.44 -1.24 12.60
N GLY A 70 -9.82 -1.14 13.87
CA GLY A 70 -11.14 -0.60 14.25
C GLY A 70 -12.37 -1.38 13.76
N TYR A 71 -12.24 -2.65 13.38
CA TYR A 71 -13.38 -3.47 12.97
C TYR A 71 -14.46 -3.50 14.06
N ARG A 72 -15.74 -3.38 13.65
CA ARG A 72 -16.86 -3.41 14.61
C ARG A 72 -16.82 -4.73 15.40
N PRO A 73 -16.96 -4.70 16.73
CA PRO A 73 -16.81 -5.90 17.57
C PRO A 73 -18.02 -6.84 17.50
N GLY A 74 -19.12 -6.43 16.88
CA GLY A 74 -20.36 -7.22 16.80
C GLY A 74 -21.12 -6.98 15.49
N GLY A 75 -22.22 -7.72 15.32
CA GLY A 75 -23.00 -7.74 14.09
C GLY A 75 -22.49 -8.77 13.06
N PRO A 76 -23.04 -8.77 11.83
CA PRO A 76 -22.62 -9.69 10.78
C PRO A 76 -21.13 -9.51 10.43
N THR A 77 -20.39 -10.61 10.28
CA THR A 77 -18.94 -10.58 9.96
C THR A 77 -18.62 -9.70 8.74
N ALA A 78 -19.44 -9.77 7.69
CA ALA A 78 -19.28 -8.98 6.48
C ALA A 78 -19.37 -7.46 6.70
N MET A 79 -19.99 -7.01 7.79
CA MET A 79 -20.18 -5.59 8.14
C MET A 79 -19.15 -5.05 9.12
N GLN A 80 -18.28 -5.91 9.68
CA GLN A 80 -17.21 -5.48 10.58
C GLN A 80 -16.26 -4.45 9.96
N PRO A 81 -15.87 -4.55 8.67
CA PRO A 81 -14.95 -3.60 8.03
C PRO A 81 -15.46 -2.16 7.95
N VAL A 82 -16.78 -1.95 8.05
CA VAL A 82 -17.35 -0.60 8.10
C VAL A 82 -16.79 0.19 9.29
N GLY A 83 -16.48 -0.49 10.39
CA GLY A 83 -15.85 0.12 11.57
C GLY A 83 -14.46 0.68 11.29
N GLU A 84 -13.70 0.12 10.35
CA GLU A 84 -12.39 0.66 9.99
C GLU A 84 -12.52 2.05 9.36
N VAL A 85 -13.49 2.21 8.44
CA VAL A 85 -13.79 3.51 7.81
C VAL A 85 -14.21 4.54 8.87
N GLU A 86 -15.14 4.17 9.76
CA GLU A 86 -15.60 5.04 10.85
C GLU A 86 -14.44 5.45 11.77
N THR A 87 -13.57 4.50 12.11
CA THR A 87 -12.40 4.72 12.98
C THR A 87 -11.39 5.67 12.34
N ILE A 88 -11.08 5.47 11.05
CA ILE A 88 -10.15 6.33 10.31
C ILE A 88 -10.68 7.77 10.26
N LEU A 89 -11.96 7.94 9.92
CA LEU A 89 -12.58 9.28 9.87
C LEU A 89 -12.62 9.95 11.25
N ASP A 90 -12.86 9.21 12.33
CA ASP A 90 -12.81 9.77 13.69
C ASP A 90 -11.38 10.23 14.07
N TRP A 91 -10.36 9.42 13.79
CA TRP A 91 -8.97 9.81 14.04
C TRP A 91 -8.54 11.04 13.24
N CYS A 92 -9.11 11.21 12.05
CA CYS A 92 -8.79 12.29 11.12
C CYS A 92 -9.79 13.45 11.14
N ARG A 93 -10.71 13.52 12.11
CA ARG A 93 -11.80 14.51 12.11
C ARG A 93 -11.35 15.98 12.03
N ASP A 94 -10.16 16.28 12.55
CA ASP A 94 -9.57 17.61 12.57
C ASP A 94 -8.55 17.83 11.42
N GLN A 95 -8.53 16.92 10.43
CA GLN A 95 -7.56 16.88 9.33
C GLN A 95 -8.28 16.88 7.98
N PRO A 96 -8.50 18.04 7.35
CA PRO A 96 -9.29 18.13 6.12
C PRO A 96 -8.62 17.52 4.88
N LEU A 97 -7.30 17.27 4.91
CA LEU A 97 -6.53 16.77 3.76
C LEU A 97 -6.14 15.28 3.90
N TYR A 98 -6.33 14.68 5.08
CA TYR A 98 -5.76 13.38 5.41
C TYR A 98 -6.75 12.46 6.14
N PRO A 99 -7.20 11.36 5.52
CA PRO A 99 -7.01 11.02 4.12
C PRO A 99 -8.02 11.75 3.21
N ALA A 100 -7.58 12.15 2.02
CA ALA A 100 -8.45 12.62 0.94
C ALA A 100 -9.31 11.49 0.34
N GLY A 101 -8.93 10.23 0.57
CA GLY A 101 -9.69 9.06 0.17
C GLY A 101 -9.30 7.79 0.94
N ILE A 102 -10.23 6.86 1.05
CA ILE A 102 -10.08 5.59 1.75
C ILE A 102 -10.29 4.45 0.75
N VAL A 103 -9.33 3.53 0.71
CA VAL A 103 -9.48 2.22 0.06
C VAL A 103 -9.86 1.22 1.14
N ALA A 104 -11.15 0.89 1.23
CA ALA A 104 -11.71 0.08 2.30
C ALA A 104 -11.59 -1.44 2.02
N PHE A 105 -12.01 -2.28 2.97
CA PHE A 105 -12.16 -3.72 2.74
C PHE A 105 -13.63 -4.09 2.63
N ALA A 106 -13.99 -4.87 1.62
CA ALA A 106 -15.22 -5.65 1.55
C ALA A 106 -14.87 -7.07 1.10
N ASP A 107 -15.54 -8.10 1.63
CA ASP A 107 -15.26 -9.46 1.16
C ASP A 107 -15.93 -9.69 -0.21
N LEU A 108 -15.16 -9.45 -1.28
CA LEU A 108 -15.63 -9.64 -2.65
C LEU A 108 -15.92 -11.12 -2.98
N GLN A 109 -15.48 -12.08 -2.16
CA GLN A 109 -15.89 -13.48 -2.33
C GLN A 109 -17.36 -13.74 -1.96
N LEU A 110 -18.07 -12.74 -1.41
CA LEU A 110 -19.52 -12.79 -1.28
C LEU A 110 -20.25 -12.68 -2.64
N GLY A 111 -19.53 -12.44 -3.75
CA GLY A 111 -20.13 -12.21 -5.05
C GLY A 111 -21.08 -11.02 -5.01
N THR A 112 -22.22 -11.14 -5.69
CA THR A 112 -23.27 -10.10 -5.65
C THR A 112 -23.80 -9.81 -4.24
N GLY A 113 -23.63 -10.74 -3.29
CA GLY A 113 -23.98 -10.57 -1.88
C GLY A 113 -23.15 -9.51 -1.15
N VAL A 114 -22.06 -9.00 -1.74
CA VAL A 114 -21.26 -7.91 -1.15
C VAL A 114 -21.97 -6.55 -1.22
N ARG A 115 -23.01 -6.38 -2.05
CA ARG A 115 -23.67 -5.08 -2.29
C ARG A 115 -24.04 -4.31 -1.00
N PRO A 116 -24.73 -4.91 0.00
CA PRO A 116 -25.05 -4.20 1.23
C PRO A 116 -23.82 -3.71 2.01
N VAL A 117 -22.68 -4.40 1.89
CA VAL A 117 -21.42 -3.98 2.53
C VAL A 117 -20.86 -2.76 1.82
N LEU A 118 -20.84 -2.75 0.48
CA LEU A 118 -20.39 -1.61 -0.32
C LEU A 118 -21.24 -0.37 -0.02
N GLU A 119 -22.56 -0.50 0.01
CA GLU A 119 -23.48 0.58 0.33
C GLU A 119 -23.24 1.13 1.75
N ALA A 120 -23.02 0.24 2.73
CA ALA A 120 -22.70 0.63 4.10
C ALA A 120 -21.34 1.35 4.22
N LEU A 121 -20.32 0.90 3.48
CA LEU A 121 -19.01 1.54 3.42
C LEU A 121 -19.09 2.93 2.79
N ILE A 122 -19.82 3.09 1.69
CA ILE A 122 -20.01 4.38 1.02
C ILE A 122 -20.73 5.37 1.94
N LEU A 123 -21.79 4.91 2.62
CA LEU A 123 -22.53 5.72 3.57
C LEU A 123 -21.66 6.14 4.77
N ALA A 124 -20.94 5.19 5.37
CA ALA A 124 -20.06 5.47 6.50
C ALA A 124 -18.85 6.34 6.11
N GLY A 125 -18.41 6.22 4.86
CA GLY A 125 -17.27 6.96 4.32
C GLY A 125 -17.54 8.44 4.08
N ASP A 126 -18.80 8.87 4.04
CA ASP A 126 -19.18 10.27 3.80
C ASP A 126 -18.40 10.92 2.64
N GLY A 127 -18.35 10.22 1.50
CA GLY A 127 -17.61 10.66 0.31
C GLY A 127 -16.10 10.36 0.28
N HIS A 128 -15.53 9.76 1.33
CA HIS A 128 -14.10 9.41 1.39
C HIS A 128 -13.80 8.04 0.82
N VAL A 129 -14.73 7.07 0.82
CA VAL A 129 -14.44 5.73 0.25
C VAL A 129 -14.35 5.81 -1.27
N ARG A 130 -13.17 5.46 -1.82
CA ARG A 130 -12.84 5.54 -3.26
C ARG A 130 -12.52 4.21 -3.90
N GLY A 131 -12.23 3.18 -3.10
CA GLY A 131 -11.88 1.87 -3.62
C GLY A 131 -12.00 0.77 -2.58
N ILE A 132 -11.80 -0.46 -3.05
CA ILE A 132 -11.76 -1.67 -2.22
C ILE A 132 -10.45 -2.41 -2.44
N ARG A 133 -9.87 -2.95 -1.36
CA ARG A 133 -8.69 -3.84 -1.39
C ARG A 133 -8.95 -5.10 -0.59
N ASN A 134 -8.78 -6.27 -1.21
CA ASN A 134 -8.76 -7.55 -0.52
C ASN A 134 -7.32 -8.02 -0.29
N THR A 135 -7.12 -8.94 0.66
CA THR A 135 -5.83 -9.65 0.76
C THR A 135 -5.78 -10.70 -0.36
N THR A 136 -5.07 -10.39 -1.44
CA THR A 136 -4.99 -11.20 -2.67
C THR A 136 -3.63 -11.87 -2.89
N ALA A 137 -2.56 -11.34 -2.28
CA ALA A 137 -1.21 -11.85 -2.47
C ALA A 137 -1.05 -13.29 -1.95
N TYR A 138 -0.63 -14.18 -2.85
CA TYR A 138 -0.43 -15.61 -2.61
C TYR A 138 0.79 -16.11 -3.37
N HIS A 139 1.55 -17.00 -2.72
CA HIS A 139 2.58 -17.80 -3.34
C HIS A 139 2.65 -19.17 -2.63
N PRO A 140 2.89 -20.28 -3.36
CA PRO A 140 2.95 -21.61 -2.75
C PRO A 140 4.16 -21.82 -1.83
N ASP A 141 5.26 -21.11 -2.07
CA ASP A 141 6.42 -21.09 -1.17
C ASP A 141 6.10 -20.24 0.08
N PRO A 142 6.13 -20.82 1.30
CA PRO A 142 5.78 -20.13 2.53
C PRO A 142 6.75 -19.00 2.93
N VAL A 143 7.95 -18.94 2.34
CA VAL A 143 8.91 -17.83 2.52
C VAL A 143 8.41 -16.56 1.83
N VAL A 144 7.67 -16.70 0.73
CA VAL A 144 7.13 -15.57 -0.04
C VAL A 144 5.80 -15.12 0.59
N ARG A 145 5.90 -14.29 1.64
CA ARG A 145 4.75 -13.86 2.42
C ARG A 145 4.89 -12.45 2.96
N SER A 146 4.00 -11.55 2.55
CA SER A 146 3.92 -10.17 3.04
C SER A 146 2.78 -9.92 4.04
N ASN A 147 1.90 -10.91 4.27
CA ASN A 147 0.75 -10.79 5.17
C ASN A 147 0.75 -11.91 6.23
N PRO A 148 0.52 -11.60 7.53
CA PRO A 148 0.35 -12.61 8.59
C PRO A 148 -0.80 -13.59 8.35
N ARG A 149 -1.73 -13.31 7.44
CA ARG A 149 -2.76 -14.24 6.99
C ARG A 149 -2.85 -14.13 5.46
N PRO A 150 -2.01 -14.88 4.71
CA PRO A 150 -1.99 -14.80 3.26
C PRO A 150 -3.31 -15.25 2.66
N ALA A 151 -3.59 -14.81 1.43
CA ALA A 151 -4.73 -15.27 0.66
C ALA A 151 -4.58 -16.76 0.31
N PRO A 152 -5.69 -17.50 0.10
CA PRO A 152 -5.63 -18.78 -0.59
C PRO A 152 -5.26 -18.59 -2.08
N ASP A 153 -4.79 -19.67 -2.72
CA ASP A 153 -4.60 -19.68 -4.17
C ASP A 153 -5.91 -19.41 -4.92
N GLY A 154 -5.81 -18.73 -6.05
CA GLY A 154 -6.90 -18.55 -7.00
C GLY A 154 -7.98 -17.56 -6.60
N LEU A 155 -7.77 -16.74 -5.57
CA LEU A 155 -8.74 -15.72 -5.17
C LEU A 155 -9.12 -14.77 -6.32
N LEU A 156 -8.14 -14.31 -7.12
CA LEU A 156 -8.38 -13.46 -8.31
C LEU A 156 -9.05 -14.22 -9.47
N ARG A 157 -8.95 -15.56 -9.48
CA ARG A 157 -9.57 -16.44 -10.49
C ARG A 157 -10.98 -16.86 -10.13
N SER A 158 -11.41 -16.63 -8.88
CA SER A 158 -12.71 -17.04 -8.37
C SER A 158 -13.85 -16.28 -9.06
N ASP A 159 -14.86 -17.01 -9.53
CA ASP A 159 -16.08 -16.43 -10.11
C ASP A 159 -16.77 -15.51 -9.10
N ALA A 160 -16.85 -15.93 -7.83
CA ALA A 160 -17.44 -15.11 -6.77
C ALA A 160 -16.68 -13.79 -6.58
N PHE A 161 -15.34 -13.82 -6.60
CA PHE A 161 -14.55 -12.59 -6.49
C PHE A 161 -14.81 -11.65 -7.68
N ARG A 162 -14.86 -12.20 -8.91
CA ARG A 162 -15.16 -11.45 -10.13
C ARG A 162 -16.55 -10.84 -10.11
N GLU A 163 -17.56 -11.59 -9.66
CA GLU A 163 -18.92 -11.10 -9.43
C GLU A 163 -18.97 -9.98 -8.38
N GLY A 164 -18.17 -10.06 -7.32
CA GLY A 164 -18.04 -8.96 -6.36
C GLY A 164 -17.41 -7.72 -6.99
N CYS A 165 -16.42 -7.89 -7.86
CA CYS A 165 -15.73 -6.80 -8.55
C CYS A 165 -16.64 -6.04 -9.53
N THR A 166 -17.61 -6.69 -10.18
CA THR A 166 -18.52 -5.99 -11.11
C THR A 166 -19.30 -4.87 -10.40
N LEU A 167 -19.61 -5.07 -9.12
CA LEU A 167 -20.34 -4.10 -8.31
C LEU A 167 -19.51 -2.85 -7.96
N LEU A 168 -18.18 -2.94 -7.97
CA LEU A 168 -17.33 -1.80 -7.66
C LEU A 168 -17.52 -0.69 -8.70
N ASN A 169 -17.58 -1.05 -9.98
CA ASN A 169 -17.81 -0.09 -11.06
C ASN A 169 -19.21 0.57 -10.95
N GLU A 170 -20.25 -0.19 -10.62
CA GLU A 170 -21.60 0.35 -10.41
C GLU A 170 -21.65 1.44 -9.32
N HIS A 171 -20.76 1.33 -8.33
CA HIS A 171 -20.63 2.28 -7.23
C HIS A 171 -19.51 3.32 -7.43
N GLY A 172 -18.84 3.33 -8.59
CA GLY A 172 -17.75 4.26 -8.89
C GLY A 172 -16.50 4.06 -8.03
N LEU A 173 -16.26 2.83 -7.56
CA LEU A 173 -15.12 2.44 -6.73
C LEU A 173 -14.04 1.77 -7.58
N CYS A 174 -12.76 2.04 -7.28
CA CYS A 174 -11.64 1.29 -7.85
C CYS A 174 -11.36 -0.01 -7.08
N LEU A 175 -10.59 -0.90 -7.70
CA LEU A 175 -10.06 -2.11 -7.07
C LEU A 175 -8.54 -1.99 -6.90
N ASP A 176 -8.07 -1.91 -5.67
CA ASP A 176 -6.64 -2.00 -5.35
C ASP A 176 -6.25 -3.48 -5.19
N ILE A 177 -5.21 -3.91 -5.89
CA ILE A 177 -4.70 -5.28 -5.86
C ILE A 177 -3.24 -5.26 -5.43
N TRP A 178 -2.98 -5.87 -4.27
CA TRP A 178 -1.64 -6.32 -3.93
C TRP A 178 -1.43 -7.75 -4.41
N ALA A 179 -0.60 -7.88 -5.44
CA ALA A 179 -0.24 -9.15 -6.06
C ALA A 179 1.28 -9.25 -6.16
N TYR A 180 1.79 -10.47 -6.19
CA TYR A 180 3.18 -10.72 -6.55
C TYR A 180 3.34 -10.83 -8.06
N ARG A 181 4.57 -10.70 -8.57
CA ARG A 181 4.87 -10.87 -10.00
C ARG A 181 4.31 -12.17 -10.61
N THR A 182 4.23 -13.23 -9.81
CA THR A 182 3.70 -14.55 -10.22
C THR A 182 2.18 -14.57 -10.41
N GLN A 183 1.46 -13.55 -9.96
CA GLN A 183 0.01 -13.42 -10.06
C GLN A 183 -0.43 -12.36 -11.08
N LEU A 184 0.49 -11.60 -11.69
CA LEU A 184 0.11 -10.50 -12.59
C LEU A 184 -0.65 -10.95 -13.85
N ALA A 185 -0.44 -12.18 -14.32
CA ALA A 185 -1.29 -12.75 -15.37
C ALA A 185 -2.76 -12.86 -14.95
N GLU A 186 -3.05 -13.14 -13.67
CA GLU A 186 -4.42 -13.18 -13.17
C GLU A 186 -5.04 -11.77 -13.11
N VAL A 187 -4.23 -10.76 -12.82
CA VAL A 187 -4.64 -9.35 -12.86
C VAL A 187 -4.98 -8.93 -14.29
N VAL A 188 -4.16 -9.31 -15.28
CA VAL A 188 -4.43 -9.06 -16.71
C VAL A 188 -5.77 -9.65 -17.13
N GLU A 189 -6.03 -10.91 -16.78
CA GLU A 189 -7.28 -11.58 -17.12
C GLU A 189 -8.49 -10.94 -16.41
N LEU A 190 -8.34 -10.49 -15.16
CA LEU A 190 -9.39 -9.76 -14.45
C LEU A 190 -9.67 -8.40 -15.10
N ALA A 191 -8.64 -7.63 -15.43
CA ALA A 191 -8.75 -6.32 -16.06
C ALA A 191 -9.40 -6.41 -17.46
N ARG A 192 -9.08 -7.45 -18.24
CA ARG A 192 -9.72 -7.74 -19.53
C ARG A 192 -11.19 -8.13 -19.37
N ALA A 193 -11.52 -8.89 -18.34
CA ALA A 193 -12.89 -9.31 -18.06
C ALA A 193 -13.78 -8.15 -17.58
N LEU A 194 -13.19 -7.13 -16.95
CA LEU A 194 -13.88 -5.98 -16.37
C LEU A 194 -13.31 -4.66 -16.93
N PRO A 195 -13.49 -4.37 -18.23
CA PRO A 195 -12.82 -3.25 -18.90
C PRO A 195 -13.23 -1.87 -18.34
N ASP A 196 -14.39 -1.77 -17.70
CA ASP A 196 -14.88 -0.52 -17.10
C ASP A 196 -14.38 -0.31 -15.66
N LEU A 197 -13.90 -1.38 -15.00
CA LEU A 197 -13.38 -1.27 -13.63
C LEU A 197 -11.95 -0.76 -13.66
N THR A 198 -11.68 0.32 -12.92
CA THR A 198 -10.31 0.78 -12.67
C THR A 198 -9.63 -0.16 -11.67
N ILE A 199 -8.56 -0.80 -12.10
CA ILE A 199 -7.74 -1.70 -11.29
C ILE A 199 -6.40 -1.05 -11.00
N ILE A 200 -6.06 -0.90 -9.73
CA ILE A 200 -4.81 -0.29 -9.28
C ILE A 200 -3.92 -1.40 -8.71
N VAL A 201 -2.77 -1.65 -9.34
CA VAL A 201 -1.79 -2.63 -8.89
C VAL A 201 -0.81 -1.97 -7.92
N ASP A 202 -0.74 -2.50 -6.70
CA ASP A 202 0.12 -1.97 -5.65
C ASP A 202 1.59 -2.32 -5.87
N HIS A 203 2.46 -1.44 -5.38
CA HIS A 203 3.90 -1.66 -5.17
C HIS A 203 4.60 -2.32 -6.38
N CYS A 204 4.44 -1.70 -7.54
CA CYS A 204 5.03 -2.13 -8.81
C CYS A 204 4.69 -3.59 -9.20
N GLY A 205 3.57 -4.13 -8.74
CA GLY A 205 3.20 -5.52 -9.03
C GLY A 205 4.05 -6.57 -8.31
N GLY A 206 4.69 -6.18 -7.21
CA GLY A 206 5.35 -7.09 -6.27
C GLY A 206 6.52 -7.86 -6.89
N PRO A 207 7.62 -7.17 -7.28
CA PRO A 207 8.88 -7.84 -7.54
C PRO A 207 9.29 -8.67 -6.31
N LEU A 208 9.79 -9.88 -6.54
CA LEU A 208 10.14 -10.81 -5.47
C LEU A 208 11.64 -10.99 -5.38
N GLY A 209 12.18 -10.96 -4.16
CA GLY A 209 13.60 -11.17 -3.86
C GLY A 209 13.85 -12.22 -2.78
N VAL A 210 12.83 -13.01 -2.42
CA VAL A 210 12.89 -14.04 -1.38
C VAL A 210 12.39 -15.40 -1.88
N GLY A 211 12.63 -16.46 -1.11
CA GLY A 211 12.22 -17.82 -1.45
C GLY A 211 12.97 -18.33 -2.69
N PRO A 212 12.28 -18.74 -3.76
CA PRO A 212 12.94 -19.21 -4.98
C PRO A 212 13.46 -18.07 -5.87
N PHE A 213 13.23 -16.81 -5.49
CA PHE A 213 13.62 -15.64 -6.26
C PHE A 213 14.84 -14.96 -5.62
N ARG A 214 15.79 -14.56 -6.46
CA ARG A 214 16.94 -13.75 -6.05
C ARG A 214 16.79 -12.36 -6.63
N ARG A 215 17.00 -11.34 -5.80
CA ARG A 215 16.87 -9.93 -6.22
C ARG A 215 17.86 -9.58 -7.34
N GLU A 216 19.09 -10.08 -7.25
CA GLU A 216 20.17 -9.78 -8.21
C GLU A 216 20.08 -10.61 -9.49
N ASP A 217 19.14 -11.56 -9.58
CA ASP A 217 18.99 -12.41 -10.76
C ASP A 217 18.35 -11.63 -11.92
N PRO A 218 19.07 -11.41 -13.04
CA PRO A 218 18.53 -10.69 -14.19
C PRO A 218 17.32 -11.38 -14.84
N GLU A 219 17.19 -12.71 -14.72
CA GLU A 219 16.02 -13.42 -15.23
C GLU A 219 14.77 -13.14 -14.39
N ASN A 220 14.91 -13.12 -13.06
CA ASN A 220 13.83 -12.75 -12.16
C ASN A 220 13.36 -11.31 -12.40
N PHE A 221 14.29 -10.37 -12.57
CA PHE A 221 13.97 -8.98 -12.90
C PHE A 221 13.26 -8.85 -14.25
N ARG A 222 13.77 -9.49 -15.31
CA ARG A 222 13.09 -9.51 -16.63
C ARG A 222 11.69 -10.09 -16.55
N ALA A 223 11.51 -11.19 -15.81
CA ALA A 223 10.21 -11.83 -15.66
C ALA A 223 9.20 -10.95 -14.91
N TRP A 224 9.64 -10.17 -13.92
CA TRP A 224 8.81 -9.14 -13.30
C TRP A 224 8.42 -8.05 -14.30
N ARG A 225 9.40 -7.45 -15.00
CA ARG A 225 9.18 -6.39 -15.99
C ARG A 225 8.17 -6.82 -17.05
N ASP A 226 8.38 -7.97 -17.68
CA ASP A 226 7.52 -8.44 -18.78
C ASP A 226 6.08 -8.68 -18.30
N SER A 227 5.91 -9.13 -17.05
CA SER A 227 4.60 -9.30 -16.42
C SER A 227 3.94 -7.96 -16.10
N LEU A 228 4.71 -6.97 -15.64
CA LEU A 228 4.20 -5.62 -15.35
C LEU A 228 3.81 -4.87 -16.62
N ALA A 229 4.61 -4.99 -17.69
CA ALA A 229 4.30 -4.40 -19.00
C ALA A 229 2.94 -4.90 -19.53
N SER A 230 2.65 -6.20 -19.39
CA SER A 230 1.35 -6.77 -19.79
C SER A 230 0.16 -6.17 -19.02
N VAL A 231 0.36 -5.76 -17.76
CA VAL A 231 -0.65 -5.04 -16.98
C VAL A 231 -0.77 -3.60 -17.50
N ALA A 232 0.36 -2.93 -17.73
CA ALA A 232 0.43 -1.53 -18.13
C ALA A 232 -0.17 -1.24 -19.52
N GLU A 233 -0.21 -2.24 -20.40
CA GLU A 233 -0.87 -2.16 -21.72
C GLU A 233 -2.40 -1.98 -21.63
N LEU A 234 -3.02 -2.28 -20.49
CA LEU A 234 -4.47 -2.25 -20.33
C LEU A 234 -4.95 -0.85 -19.92
N PRO A 235 -5.95 -0.25 -20.60
CA PRO A 235 -6.34 1.14 -20.38
C PRO A 235 -6.99 1.41 -19.02
N ASN A 236 -7.55 0.36 -18.40
CA ASN A 236 -8.22 0.41 -17.11
C ASN A 236 -7.31 0.06 -15.92
N THR A 237 -6.01 -0.14 -16.14
CA THR A 237 -5.05 -0.41 -15.06
C THR A 237 -4.24 0.83 -14.70
N ARG A 238 -3.83 0.90 -13.44
CA ARG A 238 -2.86 1.86 -12.91
C ARG A 238 -1.87 1.11 -12.02
N ILE A 239 -0.67 1.64 -11.86
CA ILE A 239 0.36 1.05 -11.00
C ILE A 239 0.77 2.07 -9.95
N LYS A 240 0.80 1.65 -8.67
CA LYS A 240 1.43 2.41 -7.59
C LYS A 240 2.91 2.07 -7.52
N ILE A 241 3.74 3.10 -7.50
CA ILE A 241 5.17 2.99 -7.23
C ILE A 241 5.38 3.18 -5.72
N GLY A 242 5.91 2.17 -5.04
CA GLY A 242 6.11 2.22 -3.59
C GLY A 242 6.22 0.82 -2.98
N GLY A 243 6.23 0.74 -1.64
CA GLY A 243 6.27 -0.54 -0.91
C GLY A 243 7.61 -1.26 -0.96
N PHE A 244 8.68 -0.58 -1.36
CA PHE A 244 10.00 -1.21 -1.54
C PHE A 244 10.70 -1.65 -0.24
N GLY A 245 10.21 -1.19 0.92
CA GLY A 245 10.61 -1.72 2.23
C GLY A 245 9.96 -3.07 2.59
N LEU A 246 9.10 -3.62 1.73
CA LEU A 246 8.48 -4.93 1.97
C LEU A 246 9.54 -6.05 1.89
N SER A 247 9.64 -6.86 2.94
CA SER A 247 10.61 -7.96 3.04
C SER A 247 10.55 -8.96 1.88
N VAL A 248 9.39 -9.15 1.25
CA VAL A 248 9.24 -10.01 0.06
C VAL A 248 10.03 -9.52 -1.15
N MET A 249 10.44 -8.25 -1.20
CA MET A 249 11.31 -7.70 -2.24
C MET A 249 12.80 -8.04 -1.99
N GLY A 250 13.14 -8.64 -0.85
CA GLY A 250 14.47 -9.17 -0.55
C GLY A 250 15.44 -8.18 0.09
N TYR A 251 14.99 -6.97 0.44
CA TYR A 251 15.81 -6.01 1.19
C TYR A 251 15.79 -6.30 2.68
N SER A 252 16.94 -6.14 3.33
CA SER A 252 17.17 -6.39 4.76
C SER A 252 17.38 -5.10 5.55
N TYR A 253 16.83 -3.97 5.10
CA TYR A 253 17.06 -2.66 5.72
C TYR A 253 16.81 -2.66 7.24
N ALA A 254 15.77 -3.37 7.69
CA ALA A 254 15.42 -3.46 9.10
C ALA A 254 16.41 -4.28 9.94
N ASP A 255 17.27 -5.09 9.31
CA ASP A 255 18.29 -5.89 10.00
C ASP A 255 19.63 -5.15 10.14
N GLU A 256 19.80 -4.04 9.42
CA GLU A 256 21.02 -3.23 9.43
C GLU A 256 21.18 -2.45 10.76
N ALA A 257 22.43 -2.11 11.09
CA ALA A 257 22.77 -1.41 12.33
C ALA A 257 22.21 0.03 12.38
N THR A 258 22.05 0.65 11.22
CA THR A 258 21.47 1.99 11.05
C THR A 258 20.39 1.97 9.98
N PRO A 259 19.45 2.92 10.02
CA PRO A 259 18.50 3.08 8.93
C PRO A 259 19.17 3.36 7.59
N PRO A 260 18.57 2.91 6.48
CA PRO A 260 19.06 3.24 5.15
C PRO A 260 18.92 4.74 4.90
N HIS A 261 19.91 5.33 4.25
CA HIS A 261 19.83 6.69 3.76
C HIS A 261 18.91 6.75 2.53
N SER A 262 18.23 7.88 2.33
CA SER A 262 17.40 8.16 1.16
C SER A 262 18.09 7.76 -0.14
N ARG A 263 19.31 8.23 -0.37
CA ARG A 263 20.11 7.89 -1.56
C ARG A 263 20.24 6.38 -1.82
N ASP A 264 20.43 5.57 -0.79
CA ASP A 264 20.58 4.12 -0.95
C ASP A 264 19.24 3.48 -1.34
N LEU A 265 18.14 3.96 -0.74
CA LEU A 265 16.78 3.61 -1.12
C LEU A 265 16.49 4.01 -2.58
N ALA A 266 16.82 5.24 -3.00
CA ALA A 266 16.68 5.65 -4.40
C ALA A 266 17.42 4.71 -5.34
N ALA A 267 18.69 4.43 -5.08
CA ALA A 267 19.51 3.58 -5.93
C ALA A 267 18.94 2.16 -6.05
N ASP A 268 18.44 1.61 -4.94
CA ASP A 268 17.80 0.30 -4.94
C ASP A 268 16.50 0.26 -5.74
N CYS A 269 15.77 1.39 -5.80
CA CYS A 269 14.45 1.44 -6.44
C CYS A 269 14.39 2.02 -7.83
N GLU A 270 15.39 2.79 -8.22
CA GLU A 270 15.53 3.38 -9.56
C GLU A 270 15.18 2.38 -10.67
N PRO A 271 15.68 1.13 -10.69
CA PRO A 271 15.36 0.20 -11.76
C PRO A 271 13.86 -0.12 -11.88
N PHE A 272 13.15 -0.17 -10.76
CA PHE A 272 11.71 -0.46 -10.73
C PHE A 272 10.88 0.77 -11.10
N VAL A 273 11.29 1.94 -10.63
CA VAL A 273 10.63 3.23 -10.92
C VAL A 273 10.72 3.52 -12.42
N VAL A 274 11.92 3.54 -12.99
CA VAL A 274 12.18 3.89 -14.40
C VAL A 274 11.37 2.99 -15.34
N ILE A 275 11.32 1.69 -15.09
CA ILE A 275 10.56 0.74 -15.90
C ILE A 275 9.06 0.95 -15.76
N THR A 276 8.58 1.16 -14.54
CA THR A 276 7.15 1.42 -14.32
C THR A 276 6.72 2.68 -15.06
N GLU A 277 7.58 3.71 -15.08
CA GLU A 277 7.31 4.95 -15.82
C GLU A 277 7.40 4.80 -17.34
N SER A 278 8.33 3.99 -17.86
CA SER A 278 8.48 3.79 -19.30
C SER A 278 7.35 2.96 -19.91
N ASP A 279 6.87 1.96 -19.18
CA ASP A 279 5.96 0.95 -19.72
C ASP A 279 4.49 1.31 -19.50
N SER A 280 4.18 2.31 -18.66
CA SER A 280 2.80 2.71 -18.37
C SER A 280 2.49 4.15 -18.80
N GLY A 281 1.56 4.29 -19.76
CA GLY A 281 0.99 5.59 -20.16
C GLY A 281 -0.02 6.16 -19.15
N SER A 282 -0.14 5.56 -17.97
CA SER A 282 -1.17 5.86 -16.95
C SER A 282 -0.69 5.44 -15.57
N ILE A 283 0.28 6.18 -15.02
CA ILE A 283 0.87 5.93 -13.70
C ILE A 283 0.01 6.62 -12.64
N LEU A 284 -0.34 5.92 -11.55
CA LEU A 284 -0.75 6.58 -10.31
C LEU A 284 0.47 6.65 -9.42
N LYS A 285 1.18 7.77 -9.51
CA LYS A 285 2.34 8.01 -8.67
C LYS A 285 1.84 8.25 -7.24
N ALA A 286 2.44 7.56 -6.26
CA ALA A 286 2.85 8.31 -5.09
C ALA A 286 3.96 9.21 -5.64
N GLU A 287 3.67 10.49 -5.87
CA GLU A 287 4.66 11.38 -6.51
C GLU A 287 5.87 11.51 -5.60
N PHE A 288 6.92 10.75 -5.92
CA PHE A 288 8.31 11.05 -5.63
C PHE A 288 8.98 11.28 -7.00
N PRO A 289 9.87 12.27 -7.14
CA PRO A 289 10.43 12.65 -8.44
C PRO A 289 11.19 11.47 -9.07
N PRO A 290 11.30 11.42 -10.41
CA PRO A 290 12.06 10.40 -11.17
C PRO A 290 13.58 10.38 -10.87
N GLU A 291 14.02 11.17 -9.89
CA GLU A 291 15.41 11.23 -9.43
C GLU A 291 15.59 10.72 -7.98
N LEU A 292 14.55 10.43 -7.17
CA LEU A 292 14.74 10.07 -5.75
C LEU A 292 13.57 9.34 -5.05
N ASP A 293 13.98 8.39 -4.19
CA ASP A 293 13.52 8.06 -2.83
C ASP A 293 12.16 7.38 -2.57
N ILE A 294 12.28 6.15 -2.08
CA ILE A 294 11.23 5.32 -1.48
C ILE A 294 10.84 5.90 -0.11
N VAL A 295 9.55 6.20 0.13
CA VAL A 295 9.03 6.12 1.51
C VAL A 295 7.62 5.54 1.56
N GLY A 296 7.52 4.40 2.23
CA GLY A 296 6.28 3.84 2.79
C GLY A 296 6.50 3.56 4.28
N ALA A 297 6.68 4.67 5.02
CA ALA A 297 6.83 4.87 6.47
C ALA A 297 8.01 4.22 7.25
N PRO A 298 8.55 4.91 8.29
CA PRO A 298 8.32 6.32 8.63
C PRO A 298 9.32 7.21 7.87
N MET A 299 8.87 8.42 7.55
CA MET A 299 9.72 9.44 6.96
C MET A 299 10.83 9.81 7.95
N PHE A 300 12.09 9.67 7.54
CA PHE A 300 13.23 10.09 8.33
C PHE A 300 13.41 11.60 8.25
N ALA A 301 13.02 12.31 9.32
CA ALA A 301 13.72 13.50 9.81
C ALA A 301 13.14 13.91 11.17
N HIS A 302 13.86 13.60 12.25
CA HIS A 302 13.71 14.34 13.51
C HIS A 302 14.58 15.59 13.47
N GLY A 303 13.94 16.76 13.36
CA GLY A 303 14.56 18.05 13.66
C GLY A 303 13.60 18.89 14.50
N ASN A 304 13.87 19.16 15.77
CA ASN A 304 14.94 20.07 16.16
C ASN A 304 15.02 20.21 17.69
N ASP A 305 16.26 20.38 18.12
CA ASP A 305 16.72 21.02 19.34
C ASP A 305 15.89 22.27 19.70
N GLN A 306 15.12 22.19 20.78
CA GLN A 306 14.71 23.38 21.52
C GLN A 306 15.74 23.59 22.62
N SER A 307 16.77 24.37 22.26
CA SER A 307 17.71 24.96 23.19
C SER A 307 16.97 25.53 24.40
N LYS A 308 17.41 25.09 25.58
CA LYS A 308 17.00 25.64 26.86
C LYS A 308 17.38 27.12 26.91
N THR A 309 16.47 28.02 26.57
CA THR A 309 16.52 29.39 27.07
C THR A 309 16.01 29.36 28.50
N THR A 310 16.99 29.23 29.40
CA THR A 310 16.82 29.56 30.81
C THR A 310 17.00 31.08 30.91
N THR A 311 16.12 31.71 31.70
CA THR A 311 16.03 33.13 32.14
C THR A 311 15.11 34.04 31.35
#